data_AF-A0A0Q8QY82-F1
#
_entry.id   AF-A0A0Q8QY82-F1
#
_cell.length_a   1.000
_cell.length_b   1.000
_cell.length_c   1.000
_cell.angle_alpha   90.00
_cell.angle_beta   90.00
_cell.angle_gamma   90.00
#
_symmetry.space_group_name_H-M   'P 1'
#
loop_
_entity.id
_entity.type
_entity.pdbx_description
1 polymer ?
#
loop_
_entity_poly.entity_id
_entity_poly.type
_entity_poly.pdbx_seq_one_letter_code
_entity_poly.pdbx_strand_id
1 'polypeptide(L)' 'MHAELTSRDKADDLIALHGVGAIAVLVDRIADAVRLCDDQAVDSLDRLLQIVEQRFEEPWRAMRPLRN' A
#
# COMPACT_ATOMS: atom_id res chain seq x y z
N MET A 1 -16.75 4.44 -5.53
CA MET A 1 -16.84 3.07 -4.98
C MET A 1 -16.03 2.03 -5.74
N HIS A 2 -16.03 1.97 -7.09
CA HIS A 2 -15.27 0.94 -7.83
C HIS A 2 -13.73 1.05 -7.73
N ALA A 3 -13.17 2.27 -7.71
CA ALA A 3 -11.71 2.49 -7.68
C ALA A 3 -11.04 2.09 -6.35
N GLU A 4 -11.77 2.17 -5.24
CA GLU A 4 -11.28 1.76 -3.91
C GLU A 4 -11.17 0.25 -3.78
N LEU A 5 -12.15 -0.49 -4.32
CA LEU A 5 -12.12 -1.96 -4.36
C LEU A 5 -10.93 -2.46 -5.16
N THR A 6 -10.69 -1.88 -6.34
CA THR A 6 -9.55 -2.25 -7.19
C THR A 6 -8.19 -1.96 -6.55
N SER A 7 -8.11 -0.97 -5.67
CA SER A 7 -6.87 -0.62 -4.98
C SER A 7 -6.57 -1.56 -3.81
N ARG A 8 -7.62 -2.05 -3.13
CA ARG A 8 -7.48 -3.09 -2.08
C ARG A 8 -7.06 -4.43 -2.65
N ASP A 9 -7.71 -4.89 -3.72
CA ASP A 9 -7.34 -6.17 -4.36
C ASP A 9 -5.88 -6.15 -4.84
N LYS A 10 -5.44 -5.03 -5.44
CA LYS A 10 -4.04 -4.84 -5.84
C LYS A 10 -3.08 -4.86 -4.66
N ALA A 11 -3.45 -4.29 -3.52
CA ALA A 11 -2.62 -4.29 -2.32
C ALA A 11 -2.48 -5.72 -1.77
N ASP A 12 -3.59 -6.44 -1.70
CA ASP A 12 -3.62 -7.83 -1.22
C ASP A 12 -2.80 -8.75 -2.15
N ASP A 13 -2.90 -8.59 -3.47
CA ASP A 13 -2.06 -9.30 -4.45
C ASP A 13 -0.57 -8.98 -4.26
N LEU A 14 -0.24 -7.71 -4.04
CA LEU A 14 1.15 -7.27 -3.86
C LEU A 14 1.74 -7.83 -2.56
N ILE A 15 0.96 -7.85 -1.48
CA ILE A 15 1.34 -8.46 -0.20
C ILE A 15 1.47 -9.97 -0.35
N ALA A 16 0.55 -10.63 -1.07
CA ALA A 16 0.62 -12.07 -1.29
C ALA A 16 1.87 -12.47 -2.09
N LEU A 17 2.28 -11.66 -3.07
CA LEU A 17 3.44 -11.94 -3.91
C LEU A 17 4.78 -11.60 -3.22
N HIS A 18 4.85 -10.48 -2.51
CA HIS A 18 6.12 -9.93 -2.00
C HIS A 18 6.26 -9.96 -0.47
N GLY A 19 5.20 -10.28 0.27
CA GLY A 19 5.15 -10.19 1.72
C GLY A 19 5.56 -8.80 2.21
N VAL A 20 6.40 -8.73 3.24
CA VAL A 20 6.95 -7.46 3.76
C VAL A 20 7.74 -6.65 2.72
N GLY A 21 8.25 -7.31 1.67
CA GLY A 21 8.96 -6.65 0.57
C GLY A 21 8.06 -5.81 -0.33
N ALA A 22 6.73 -5.93 -0.20
CA ALA A 22 5.74 -5.14 -0.93
C ALA A 22 5.99 -3.62 -0.82
N ILE A 23 6.37 -3.14 0.37
CA ILE A 23 6.67 -1.72 0.62
C ILE A 23 7.87 -1.27 -0.21
N ALA A 24 8.97 -2.04 -0.19
CA ALA A 24 10.18 -1.70 -0.95
C ALA A 24 9.90 -1.62 -2.45
N VAL A 25 9.12 -2.58 -2.99
CA VAL A 25 8.70 -2.58 -4.39
C VAL A 25 7.87 -1.35 -4.75
N LEU A 26 6.97 -0.91 -3.88
CA LEU A 26 6.19 0.31 -4.12
C LEU A 26 7.05 1.56 -4.09
N VAL A 27 7.96 1.67 -3.12
CA VAL A 27 8.87 2.81 -3.01
C VAL A 27 9.78 2.92 -4.24
N ASP A 28 10.31 1.80 -4.74
CA ASP A 28 11.10 1.77 -5.97
C ASP A 28 10.29 2.25 -7.19
N ARG A 29 9.04 1.80 -7.31
CA ARG A 29 8.14 2.22 -8.40
C ARG A 29 7.76 3.71 -8.30
N ILE A 30 7.57 4.22 -7.09
CA ILE A 30 7.32 5.65 -6.85
C ILE A 30 8.55 6.46 -7.29
N ALA A 31 9.75 6.02 -6.92
CA ALA A 31 10.98 6.67 -7.34
C ALA A 31 11.12 6.71 -8.87
N ASP A 32 10.74 5.64 -9.57
CA ASP A 32 10.71 5.61 -11.03
C ASP A 32 9.65 6.54 -11.62
N ALA A 33 8.45 6.59 -11.06
CA ALA A 33 7.41 7.53 -11.50
C ALA A 33 7.83 9.00 -11.32
N VAL A 34 8.51 9.32 -10.20
CA VAL A 34 9.10 10.65 -9.96
C VAL A 34 10.16 10.98 -11.00
N ARG A 35 11.05 10.02 -11.35
CA ARG A 35 12.06 10.22 -12.40
C ARG A 35 11.45 10.48 -13.77
N LEU A 36 10.25 9.95 -14.02
CA LEU A 36 9.49 10.15 -15.26
C LEU A 36 8.57 11.37 -15.22
N CYS A 37 8.51 12.10 -14.10
CA CYS A 37 7.58 13.21 -13.86
C CYS A 37 6.11 12.81 -14.08
N ASP A 38 5.74 11.57 -13.75
CA ASP A 38 4.36 11.08 -13.82
C ASP A 38 3.66 11.25 -12.46
N ASP A 39 3.15 12.46 -12.22
CA ASP A 39 2.48 12.81 -10.96
C ASP A 39 1.25 11.93 -10.67
N GLN A 40 0.53 11.51 -11.72
CA GLN A 40 -0.65 10.65 -11.56
C GLN A 40 -0.25 9.23 -11.10
N ALA A 41 0.85 8.70 -11.62
CA ALA A 41 1.41 7.43 -11.18
C ALA A 41 1.92 7.52 -9.73
N VAL A 42 2.60 8.61 -9.37
CA VAL A 42 3.04 8.87 -7.99
C VAL A 42 1.87 8.85 -7.02
N ASP A 43 0.81 9.63 -7.30
CA ASP A 43 -0.39 9.68 -6.45
C ASP A 43 -1.08 8.31 -6.32
N SER A 44 -1.14 7.55 -7.41
CA SER A 44 -1.79 6.24 -7.42
C SER A 44 -0.98 5.20 -6.62
N LEU A 45 0.35 5.24 -6.75
CA LEU A 45 1.25 4.34 -6.02
C LEU A 45 1.34 4.70 -4.54
N ASP A 46 1.31 5.99 -4.19
CA ASP A 46 1.28 6.46 -2.80
C ASP A 46 0.00 5.98 -2.08
N ARG A 47 -1.17 6.11 -2.72
CA ARG A 47 -2.42 5.55 -2.16
C ARG A 47 -2.35 4.05 -1.97
N LEU A 48 -1.70 3.33 -2.89
CA LEU A 48 -1.52 1.88 -2.76
C LEU A 48 -0.58 1.54 -1.60
N LEU A 49 0.49 2.31 -1.42
CA LEU A 49 1.42 2.18 -0.29
C LEU A 49 0.69 2.36 1.04
N GLN A 50 -0.14 3.40 1.18
CA GLN A 50 -0.93 3.63 2.39
C GLN A 50 -1.87 2.46 2.72
N ILE A 51 -2.47 1.82 1.71
CA ILE A 51 -3.31 0.63 1.93
C ILE A 51 -2.46 -0.54 2.41
N VAL A 52 -1.31 -0.79 1.78
CA VAL A 52 -0.39 -1.87 2.15
C VAL A 52 0.14 -1.68 3.57
N GLU A 53 0.54 -0.46 3.95
CA GLU A 53 0.97 -0.13 5.32
C GLU A 53 -0.15 -0.39 6.33
N GLN A 54 -1.38 0.07 6.05
CA GLN A 54 -2.53 -0.18 6.91
C GLN A 54 -2.77 -1.68 7.13
N ARG A 55 -2.66 -2.51 6.07
CA ARG A 55 -2.80 -3.97 6.17
C ARG A 55 -1.76 -4.59 7.11
N PHE A 56 -0.53 -4.10 7.10
CA PHE A 56 0.50 -4.56 8.03
C PHE A 56 0.29 -4.08 9.47
N GLU A 57 -0.38 -2.95 9.66
CA GLU A 57 -0.74 -2.41 10.98
C GLU A 57 -2.02 -3.01 11.57
N GLU A 58 -2.97 -3.50 10.75
CA GLU A 58 -4.24 -4.13 11.19
C GLU A 58 -4.08 -5.23 12.27
N PRO A 59 -3.11 -6.17 12.17
CA PRO A 59 -2.90 -7.20 13.18
C PRO A 59 -2.62 -6.63 14.57
N TRP A 60 -1.85 -5.52 14.62
CA TRP A 60 -1.45 -4.87 15.86
C TRP A 60 -2.56 -3.98 16.42
N ARG A 61 -3.37 -3.35 15.56
CA ARG A 61 -4.55 -2.59 16.00
C ARG A 61 -5.62 -3.48 16.59
N ALA A 62 -5.84 -4.67 16.02
CA ALA A 62 -6.78 -5.66 16.55
C ALA A 62 -6.34 -6.21 17.92
N MET A 63 -5.03 -6.22 18.19
CA MET A 63 -4.44 -6.66 19.46
C MET A 63 -4.29 -5.56 20.51
N ARG A 64 -4.60 -4.28 20.23
CA ARG A 64 -4.57 -3.26 21.30
C ARG A 64 -5.72 -3.55 22.28
N PRO A 65 -5.43 -3.88 23.56
CA PRO A 65 -6.48 -4.00 24.54
C PRO A 65 -7.17 -2.65 24.69
N LEU A 66 -8.50 -2.67 24.78
CA LEU A 66 -9.32 -1.54 25.21
C LEU A 66 -8.72 -1.01 26.52
N ARG A 67 -7.98 0.11 26.43
CA ARG A 67 -7.52 0.84 27.62
C ARG A 67 -8.78 1.38 28.29
N ASN A 68 -9.16 0.72 29.38
CA ASN A 68 -10.14 1.15 30.37
C ASN A 68 -9.63 2.39 31.10
#